data_AF-A0A7C6VPD5-F1
#
_entry.id   AF-A0A7C6VPD5-F1
#
_cell.length_a   1.000
_cell.length_b   1.000
_cell.length_c   1.000
_cell.angle_alpha   90.00
_cell.angle_beta   90.00
_cell.angle_gamma   90.00
#
_symmetry.space_group_name_H-M   'P 1'
#
loop_
_entity.id
_entity.type
_entity.pdbx_description
1 polymer ?
#
loop_
_entity_poly.entity_id
_entity_poly.type
_entity_poly.pdbx_seq_one_letter_code
_entity_poly.pdbx_strand_id
1 'polypeptide(L)'
;DAHLLMVNALYSPERSGAEHRRLLDRITELGLGDRVTLITDFLPEEVCVTLLKTADLVVFPYQRTEESSSAAVRMALVANCPTAVTPLPIFADVAAAVSTLPGTDPGSLAAGIDTLLTALKDADTRAAACARAASFVAERDAALLSRRLRGLLRGACNHVSVEAEATC
;
A
#
# COMPACT_ATOMS: atom_id res chain seq x y z
N ASP A 1 9.76 -19.66 9.98
CA ASP A 1 8.58 -19.33 10.81
C ASP A 1 8.09 -17.95 10.39
N ALA A 2 6.79 -17.68 10.41
CA ALA A 2 6.21 -16.43 9.93
C ALA A 2 5.40 -15.75 11.05
N HIS A 3 5.54 -14.43 11.16
CA HIS A 3 4.81 -13.60 12.12
C HIS A 3 3.94 -12.59 11.36
N LEU A 4 2.67 -12.47 11.76
CA LEU A 4 1.74 -11.53 11.17
C LEU A 4 1.66 -10.26 12.01
N LEU A 5 2.17 -9.15 11.48
CA LEU A 5 1.98 -7.82 12.03
C LEU A 5 0.81 -7.13 11.32
N MET A 6 -0.27 -6.86 12.04
CA MET A 6 -1.44 -6.14 11.56
C MET A 6 -1.42 -4.71 12.08
N VAL A 7 -1.29 -3.73 11.18
CA VAL A 7 -1.31 -2.30 11.51
C VAL A 7 -2.59 -1.70 10.91
N ASN A 8 -3.66 -1.68 11.70
CA ASN A 8 -4.99 -1.33 11.24
C ASN A 8 -5.74 -0.57 12.33
N ALA A 9 -5.83 0.75 12.21
CA ALA A 9 -6.52 1.58 13.18
C ALA A 9 -7.99 1.15 13.32
N LEU A 10 -8.45 0.96 14.56
CA LEU A 10 -9.85 0.73 14.86
C LEU A 10 -10.61 2.04 14.68
N TYR A 11 -11.55 2.09 13.73
CA TYR A 11 -12.27 3.33 13.43
C TYR A 11 -13.13 3.81 14.62
N SER A 12 -14.03 2.95 15.09
CA SER A 12 -14.77 3.17 16.34
C SER A 12 -15.30 1.84 16.89
N PRO A 13 -15.53 1.71 18.22
CA PRO A 13 -16.13 0.50 18.79
C PRO A 13 -17.49 0.14 18.17
N GLU A 14 -18.29 1.15 17.81
CA GLU A 14 -19.63 0.96 17.26
C GLU A 14 -19.61 0.41 15.85
N ARG A 15 -18.62 0.83 15.03
CA ARG A 15 -18.52 0.41 13.62
C ARG A 15 -17.63 -0.81 13.43
N SER A 16 -16.56 -0.93 14.22
CA SER A 16 -15.51 -1.92 14.01
C SER A 16 -15.34 -2.90 15.18
N GLY A 17 -16.03 -2.68 16.32
CA GLY A 17 -15.85 -3.51 17.51
C GLY A 17 -16.29 -4.98 17.32
N ALA A 18 -17.33 -5.23 16.54
CA ALA A 18 -17.77 -6.59 16.23
C ALA A 18 -16.73 -7.37 15.43
N GLU A 19 -16.17 -6.76 14.39
CA GLU A 19 -15.12 -7.38 13.57
C GLU A 19 -13.81 -7.54 14.33
N HIS A 20 -13.45 -6.56 15.16
CA HIS A 20 -12.28 -6.66 16.03
C HIS A 20 -12.40 -7.85 17.00
N ARG A 21 -13.57 -8.07 17.59
CA ARG A 21 -13.82 -9.22 18.46
C ARG A 21 -13.75 -10.54 17.70
N ARG A 22 -14.38 -10.62 16.53
CA ARG A 22 -14.32 -11.81 15.65
C ARG A 22 -12.89 -12.17 15.29
N LEU A 23 -12.04 -11.17 15.01
CA LEU A 23 -10.63 -11.37 14.71
C LEU A 23 -9.87 -11.96 15.90
N LEU A 24 -10.05 -11.40 17.11
CA LEU A 24 -9.42 -11.89 18.33
C LEU A 24 -9.87 -13.32 18.70
N ASP A 25 -11.17 -13.59 18.59
CA ASP A 25 -11.73 -14.92 18.81
C ASP A 25 -11.11 -15.92 17.82
N ARG A 26 -11.01 -15.53 16.55
CA ARG A 26 -10.43 -16.39 15.51
C ARG A 26 -8.95 -16.69 15.71
N ILE A 27 -8.16 -15.70 16.14
CA ILE A 27 -6.74 -15.89 16.48
C ILE A 27 -6.60 -16.88 17.63
N THR A 28 -7.47 -16.76 18.63
CA THR A 28 -7.49 -17.65 19.81
C THR A 28 -7.88 -19.07 19.42
N GLU A 29 -8.96 -19.24 18.65
CA GLU A 29 -9.43 -20.54 18.14
C GLU A 29 -8.35 -21.28 17.32
N LEU A 30 -7.56 -20.54 16.54
CA LEU A 30 -6.49 -21.08 15.72
C LEU A 30 -5.17 -21.28 16.48
N GLY A 31 -5.09 -20.86 17.74
CA GLY A 31 -3.86 -20.96 18.55
C GLY A 31 -2.72 -20.08 18.02
N LEU A 32 -3.03 -18.94 17.39
CA LEU A 32 -2.06 -18.07 16.72
C LEU A 32 -1.60 -16.88 17.57
N GLY A 33 -1.95 -16.84 18.87
CA GLY A 33 -1.67 -15.69 19.75
C GLY A 33 -0.20 -15.25 19.76
N ASP A 34 0.74 -16.21 19.74
CA ASP A 34 2.18 -15.93 19.76
C ASP A 34 2.76 -15.57 18.38
N ARG A 35 1.93 -15.58 17.32
CA ARG A 35 2.33 -15.36 15.92
C ARG A 35 1.62 -14.19 15.25
N VAL A 36 0.76 -13.48 15.99
CA VAL A 36 0.01 -12.35 15.47
C VAL A 36 0.15 -11.17 16.43
N THR A 37 0.54 -10.02 15.91
CA THR A 37 0.52 -8.75 16.65
C THR A 37 -0.47 -7.82 15.99
N LEU A 38 -1.41 -7.29 16.78
CA LEU A 38 -2.40 -6.32 16.33
C LEU A 38 -2.05 -4.95 16.90
N ILE A 39 -1.91 -3.97 16.02
CA ILE A 39 -1.79 -2.57 16.36
C ILE A 39 -3.05 -1.88 15.82
N THR A 40 -3.93 -1.51 16.75
CA THR A 40 -5.25 -0.93 16.45
C THR A 40 -5.36 0.54 16.76
N ASP A 41 -4.27 1.15 17.26
CA ASP A 41 -4.19 2.59 17.48
C ASP A 41 -4.14 3.36 16.17
N PHE A 42 -4.69 4.57 16.18
CA PHE A 42 -4.47 5.52 15.09
C PHE A 42 -3.07 6.14 15.23
N LEU A 43 -2.17 5.74 14.33
CA LEU A 43 -0.76 6.09 14.39
C LEU A 43 -0.38 7.21 13.40
N PRO A 44 0.64 8.02 13.73
CA PRO A 44 1.28 8.91 12.75
C PRO A 44 1.87 8.13 11.56
N GLU A 45 1.89 8.74 10.38
CA GLU A 45 2.36 8.12 9.14
C GLU A 45 3.81 7.62 9.25
N GLU A 46 4.68 8.38 9.90
CA GLU A 46 6.09 8.03 10.08
C GLU A 46 6.27 6.77 10.92
N VAL A 47 5.38 6.57 11.90
CA VAL A 47 5.35 5.37 12.73
C VAL A 47 4.88 4.17 11.90
N CYS A 48 3.81 4.34 11.11
CA CYS A 48 3.34 3.32 10.18
C CYS A 48 4.46 2.90 9.21
N VAL A 49 5.13 3.84 8.56
CA VAL A 49 6.23 3.57 7.64
C VAL A 49 7.38 2.82 8.35
N THR A 50 7.70 3.20 9.59
CA THR A 50 8.73 2.53 10.38
C THR A 50 8.36 1.07 10.69
N LEU A 51 7.11 0.81 11.06
CA LEU A 51 6.59 -0.54 11.28
C LEU A 51 6.62 -1.36 9.98
N LEU A 52 6.18 -0.79 8.86
CA LEU A 52 6.19 -1.48 7.56
C LEU A 52 7.61 -1.87 7.12
N LYS A 53 8.63 -1.05 7.45
CA LYS A 53 10.03 -1.35 7.16
C LYS A 53 10.58 -2.58 7.88
N THR A 54 9.96 -3.01 8.98
CA THR A 54 10.41 -4.22 9.69
C THR A 54 9.91 -5.51 9.04
N ALA A 55 8.98 -5.43 8.10
CA ALA A 55 8.40 -6.59 7.43
C ALA A 55 9.29 -7.07 6.28
N ASP A 56 9.30 -8.39 6.06
CA ASP A 56 9.88 -8.99 4.85
C ASP A 56 8.97 -8.82 3.63
N LEU A 57 7.66 -8.74 3.86
CA LEU A 57 6.63 -8.54 2.86
C LEU A 57 5.45 -7.80 3.48
N VAL A 58 5.01 -6.71 2.85
CA VAL A 58 3.74 -6.04 3.19
C VAL A 58 2.65 -6.56 2.28
N VAL A 59 1.49 -6.91 2.85
CA VAL A 59 0.39 -7.52 2.09
C VAL A 59 -0.87 -6.66 2.23
N PHE A 60 -1.54 -6.38 1.11
CA PHE A 60 -2.86 -5.74 1.07
C PHE A 60 -3.91 -6.74 0.57
N PRO A 61 -4.47 -7.59 1.45
CA PRO A 61 -5.29 -8.74 1.08
C PRO A 61 -6.78 -8.34 0.86
N TYR A 62 -7.03 -7.31 0.05
CA TYR A 62 -8.38 -6.78 -0.11
C TYR A 62 -9.26 -7.74 -0.91
N GLN A 63 -10.50 -7.96 -0.48
CA GLN A 63 -11.44 -8.83 -1.20
C GLN A 63 -12.46 -8.03 -2.02
N ARG A 64 -12.87 -6.87 -1.51
CA ARG A 64 -13.84 -5.96 -2.13
C ARG A 64 -13.50 -4.53 -1.72
N THR A 65 -13.70 -3.59 -2.62
CA THR A 65 -13.57 -2.16 -2.35
C THR A 65 -14.29 -1.37 -3.44
N GLU A 66 -14.88 -0.24 -3.08
CA GLU A 66 -15.43 0.75 -4.01
C GLU A 66 -14.45 1.90 -4.27
N GLU A 67 -13.26 1.84 -3.69
CA GLU A 67 -12.22 2.85 -3.89
C GLU A 67 -11.50 2.67 -5.23
N SER A 68 -11.08 3.79 -5.81
CA SER A 68 -10.34 3.83 -7.08
C SER A 68 -8.83 3.74 -6.91
N SER A 69 -8.30 3.96 -5.70
CA SER A 69 -6.87 3.82 -5.38
C SER A 69 -6.65 3.50 -3.91
N SER A 70 -5.50 2.90 -3.55
CA SER A 70 -5.14 2.62 -2.16
C SER A 70 -4.00 3.50 -1.68
N ALA A 71 -4.29 4.44 -0.78
CA ALA A 71 -3.27 5.24 -0.10
C ALA A 71 -2.33 4.38 0.77
N ALA A 72 -2.86 3.31 1.36
CA ALA A 72 -2.10 2.43 2.23
C ALA A 72 -0.98 1.68 1.47
N VAL A 73 -1.23 1.25 0.24
CA VAL A 73 -0.18 0.65 -0.61
C VAL A 73 0.93 1.65 -0.87
N ARG A 74 0.60 2.92 -1.11
CA ARG A 74 1.63 3.95 -1.36
C ARG A 74 2.52 4.17 -0.14
N MET A 75 1.99 4.10 1.07
CA MET A 75 2.80 4.15 2.29
C MET A 75 3.80 2.97 2.36
N ALA A 76 3.39 1.77 1.95
CA ALA A 76 4.29 0.62 1.86
C ALA A 76 5.38 0.79 0.78
N LEU A 77 5.05 1.41 -0.35
CA LEU A 77 6.03 1.75 -1.39
C LEU A 77 7.04 2.79 -0.91
N VAL A 78 6.60 3.80 -0.15
CA VAL A 78 7.48 4.79 0.51
C VAL A 78 8.36 4.12 1.57
N ALA A 79 7.85 3.10 2.27
CA ALA A 79 8.65 2.27 3.17
C ALA A 79 9.73 1.45 2.43
N ASN A 80 9.67 1.39 1.09
CA ASN A 80 10.57 0.61 0.22
C ASN A 80 10.62 -0.89 0.59
N CYS A 81 9.47 -1.42 1.05
CA CYS A 81 9.32 -2.81 1.39
C CYS A 81 8.69 -3.58 0.22
N PRO A 82 9.13 -4.82 -0.07
CA PRO A 82 8.40 -5.70 -0.98
C PRO A 82 6.92 -5.72 -0.63
N THR A 83 6.06 -5.46 -1.61
CA THR A 83 4.63 -5.28 -1.39
C THR A 83 3.84 -6.21 -2.29
N ALA A 84 2.86 -6.90 -1.72
CA ALA A 84 1.92 -7.77 -2.41
C ALA A 84 0.48 -7.27 -2.29
N VAL A 85 -0.27 -7.37 -3.36
CA VAL A 85 -1.67 -6.92 -3.44
C VAL A 85 -2.56 -8.01 -4.02
N THR A 86 -3.83 -8.03 -3.65
CA THR A 86 -4.81 -8.89 -4.33
C THR A 86 -5.05 -8.45 -5.77
N PRO A 87 -5.57 -9.33 -6.66
CA PRO A 87 -5.78 -9.02 -8.07
C PRO A 87 -7.04 -8.15 -8.27
N LEU A 88 -7.08 -6.97 -7.64
CA LEU A 88 -8.19 -6.02 -7.73
C LEU A 88 -7.82 -4.79 -8.59
N PRO A 89 -8.78 -4.23 -9.35
CA PRO A 89 -8.54 -3.07 -10.21
C PRO A 89 -7.99 -1.82 -9.49
N ILE A 90 -8.28 -1.66 -8.19
CA ILE A 90 -7.76 -0.57 -7.35
C ILE A 90 -6.23 -0.48 -7.33
N PHE A 91 -5.54 -1.58 -7.63
CA PHE A 91 -4.08 -1.64 -7.64
C PHE A 91 -3.46 -1.50 -9.04
N ALA A 92 -4.27 -1.26 -10.07
CA ALA A 92 -3.78 -1.17 -11.44
C ALA A 92 -2.72 -0.06 -11.62
N ASP A 93 -2.85 1.03 -10.86
CA ASP A 93 -1.96 2.18 -10.93
C ASP A 93 -0.59 1.95 -10.26
N VAL A 94 -0.49 0.98 -9.36
CA VAL A 94 0.73 0.58 -8.64
C VAL A 94 1.31 -0.75 -9.14
N ALA A 95 0.69 -1.39 -10.13
CA ALA A 95 1.03 -2.75 -10.59
C ALA A 95 2.51 -2.95 -10.97
N ALA A 96 3.19 -1.91 -11.48
CA ALA A 96 4.61 -1.97 -11.81
C ALA A 96 5.53 -2.03 -10.57
N ALA A 97 5.03 -1.66 -9.39
CA ALA A 97 5.79 -1.54 -8.15
C ALA A 97 5.52 -2.67 -7.14
N VAL A 98 4.50 -3.50 -7.38
CA VAL A 98 4.01 -4.52 -6.45
C VAL A 98 3.95 -5.91 -7.10
N SER A 99 3.85 -6.94 -6.28
CA SER A 99 3.53 -8.30 -6.71
C SER A 99 2.04 -8.54 -6.59
N THR A 100 1.41 -9.11 -7.63
CA THR A 100 -0.01 -9.47 -7.59
C THR A 100 -0.19 -10.91 -7.11
N LEU A 101 -1.02 -11.10 -6.09
CA LEU A 101 -1.39 -12.41 -5.54
C LEU A 101 -2.35 -13.14 -6.51
N PRO A 102 -2.40 -14.48 -6.45
CA PRO A 102 -3.18 -15.28 -7.42
C PRO A 102 -4.69 -15.21 -7.20
N GLY A 103 -5.15 -14.68 -6.06
CA GLY A 103 -6.56 -14.63 -5.71
C GLY A 103 -6.82 -13.83 -4.43
N THR A 104 -8.06 -13.87 -3.97
CA THR A 104 -8.56 -13.16 -2.78
C THR A 104 -9.00 -14.10 -1.66
N ASP A 105 -9.11 -15.40 -1.94
CA ASP A 105 -9.45 -16.42 -0.96
C ASP A 105 -8.23 -16.80 -0.11
N PRO A 106 -8.43 -17.32 1.13
CA PRO A 106 -7.32 -17.64 2.03
C PRO A 106 -6.29 -18.61 1.45
N GLY A 107 -6.70 -19.59 0.64
CA GLY A 107 -5.78 -20.56 0.04
C GLY A 107 -4.87 -19.91 -0.99
N SER A 108 -5.43 -19.10 -1.87
CA SER A 108 -4.68 -18.30 -2.85
C SER A 108 -3.73 -17.30 -2.17
N LEU A 109 -4.19 -16.63 -1.11
CA LEU A 109 -3.36 -15.70 -0.34
C LEU A 109 -2.16 -16.42 0.28
N ALA A 110 -2.39 -17.55 0.96
CA ALA A 110 -1.33 -18.32 1.59
C ALA A 110 -0.29 -18.81 0.58
N ALA A 111 -0.74 -19.39 -0.55
CA ALA A 111 0.16 -19.89 -1.59
C ALA A 111 0.99 -18.76 -2.24
N GLY A 112 0.37 -17.62 -2.51
CA GLY A 112 1.06 -16.45 -3.05
C GLY A 112 2.07 -15.86 -2.08
N ILE A 113 1.72 -15.72 -0.80
CA ILE A 113 2.61 -15.21 0.24
C ILE A 113 3.81 -16.14 0.44
N ASP A 114 3.60 -17.46 0.52
CA ASP A 114 4.69 -18.43 0.69
C ASP A 114 5.67 -18.42 -0.49
N THR A 115 5.13 -18.36 -1.72
CA THR A 115 5.93 -18.24 -2.94
C THR A 115 6.78 -16.97 -2.91
N LEU A 116 6.18 -15.82 -2.57
CA LEU A 116 6.88 -14.54 -2.52
C LEU A 116 7.93 -14.51 -1.42
N LEU A 117 7.59 -14.93 -0.20
CA LEU A 117 8.55 -14.98 0.91
C LEU A 117 9.72 -15.92 0.61
N THR A 118 9.47 -17.04 -0.05
CA THR A 118 10.54 -17.95 -0.48
C THR A 118 11.45 -17.29 -1.52
N ALA A 119 10.89 -16.60 -2.51
CA ALA A 119 11.67 -15.87 -3.50
C ALA A 119 12.46 -14.70 -2.89
N LEU A 120 11.87 -13.98 -1.93
CA LEU A 120 12.51 -12.82 -1.26
C LEU A 120 13.66 -13.19 -0.30
N LYS A 121 13.91 -14.48 -0.06
CA LYS A 121 15.14 -14.95 0.60
C LYS A 121 16.37 -14.71 -0.28
N ASP A 122 16.19 -14.68 -1.59
CA ASP A 122 17.23 -14.29 -2.52
C ASP A 122 17.41 -12.76 -2.50
N ALA A 123 18.65 -12.33 -2.25
CA ALA A 123 18.98 -10.92 -2.05
C ALA A 123 18.75 -10.08 -3.31
N ASP A 124 19.02 -10.64 -4.49
CA ASP A 124 18.84 -9.96 -5.77
C ASP A 124 17.35 -9.76 -6.07
N THR A 125 16.53 -10.78 -5.81
CA THR A 125 15.07 -10.71 -5.93
C THR A 125 14.49 -9.64 -5.00
N ARG A 126 14.94 -9.60 -3.75
CA ARG A 126 14.53 -8.57 -2.78
C ARG A 126 14.96 -7.18 -3.23
N ALA A 127 16.22 -7.01 -3.64
CA ALA A 127 16.75 -5.75 -4.13
C ALA A 127 15.98 -5.24 -5.37
N ALA A 128 15.63 -6.14 -6.29
CA ALA A 128 14.82 -5.82 -7.46
C ALA A 128 13.40 -5.37 -7.08
N ALA A 129 12.77 -6.01 -6.10
CA ALA A 129 11.46 -5.60 -5.60
C ALA A 129 11.50 -4.18 -4.99
N CYS A 130 12.50 -3.91 -4.15
CA CYS A 130 12.74 -2.58 -3.59
C CYS A 130 13.04 -1.55 -4.70
N ALA A 131 13.86 -1.89 -5.70
CA ALA A 131 14.17 -0.98 -6.80
C ALA A 131 12.93 -0.56 -7.60
N ARG A 132 11.97 -1.49 -7.83
CA ARG A 132 10.70 -1.15 -8.48
C ARG A 132 9.86 -0.19 -7.64
N ALA A 133 9.77 -0.42 -6.32
CA ALA A 133 9.08 0.49 -5.40
C ALA A 133 9.74 1.88 -5.39
N ALA A 134 11.06 1.95 -5.29
CA ALA A 134 11.81 3.20 -5.30
C ALA A 134 11.63 3.99 -6.62
N SER A 135 11.69 3.31 -7.77
CA SER A 135 11.45 3.94 -9.07
C SER A 135 10.04 4.53 -9.16
N PHE A 136 9.04 3.78 -8.70
CA PHE A 136 7.65 4.22 -8.69
C PHE A 136 7.44 5.50 -7.86
N VAL A 137 8.05 5.56 -6.68
CA VAL A 137 8.00 6.72 -5.79
C VAL A 137 8.72 7.91 -6.42
N ALA A 138 9.92 7.71 -6.98
CA ALA A 138 10.73 8.77 -7.59
C ALA A 138 10.01 9.43 -8.79
N GLU A 139 9.32 8.66 -9.62
CA GLU A 139 8.52 9.18 -10.74
C GLU A 139 7.35 10.07 -10.29
N ARG A 140 6.89 9.89 -9.05
CA ARG A 140 5.71 10.55 -8.47
C ARG A 140 6.09 11.55 -7.38
N ASP A 141 7.32 12.06 -7.43
CA ASP A 141 7.82 13.10 -6.54
C ASP A 141 6.92 14.35 -6.58
N ALA A 142 6.42 14.76 -5.42
CA ALA A 142 5.48 15.85 -5.28
C ALA A 142 6.06 17.20 -5.72
N ALA A 143 7.37 17.43 -5.56
CA ALA A 143 8.02 18.65 -6.03
C ALA A 143 8.09 18.68 -7.55
N LEU A 144 8.34 17.54 -8.21
CA LEU A 144 8.27 17.43 -9.66
C LEU A 144 6.84 17.69 -10.17
N LEU A 145 5.84 17.07 -9.56
CA LEU A 145 4.43 17.25 -9.92
C LEU A 145 3.97 18.69 -9.70
N SER A 146 4.36 19.32 -8.59
CA SER A 146 4.07 20.72 -8.30
C SER A 146 4.68 21.67 -9.34
N ARG A 147 5.94 21.43 -9.74
CA ARG A 147 6.58 22.19 -10.82
C ARG A 147 5.82 22.06 -12.14
N ARG A 148 5.37 20.84 -12.49
CA ARG A 148 4.58 20.58 -13.71
C ARG A 148 3.24 21.31 -13.67
N LEU A 149 2.49 21.18 -12.57
CA LEU A 149 1.21 21.87 -12.38
C LEU A 149 1.36 23.38 -12.50
N ARG A 150 2.39 23.96 -11.86
CA ARG A 150 2.69 25.40 -11.98
C ARG A 150 2.98 25.82 -13.42
N GLY A 151 3.66 24.99 -14.20
CA GLY A 151 3.89 25.24 -15.63
C GLY A 151 2.59 25.29 -16.43
N LEU A 152 1.69 24.32 -16.19
CA LEU A 152 0.37 24.27 -16.84
C LEU A 152 -0.48 25.51 -16.50
N LEU A 153 -0.52 25.90 -15.22
CA LEU A 153 -1.24 27.09 -14.78
C LEU A 153 -0.70 28.36 -15.43
N ARG A 154 0.63 28.52 -15.49
CA ARG A 154 1.27 29.67 -16.17
C ARG A 154 0.94 29.70 -17.66
N GLY A 155 0.99 28.55 -18.33
CA GLY A 155 0.62 28.45 -19.75
C GLY A 155 -0.83 28.87 -19.99
N ALA A 156 -1.76 28.38 -19.17
CA ALA A 156 -3.17 28.75 -19.26
C ALA A 156 -3.41 30.24 -19.00
N CYS A 157 -2.78 30.82 -17.97
CA CYS A 157 -2.89 32.27 -17.71
C CYS A 157 -2.34 33.11 -18.86
N ASN A 158 -1.21 32.70 -19.45
CA ASN A 158 -0.63 33.42 -20.58
C ASN A 158 -1.53 33.34 -21.82
N HIS A 159 -2.15 32.19 -22.08
CA HIS A 159 -3.09 32.03 -23.20
C HIS A 159 -4.32 32.94 -23.07
N VAL A 160 -4.91 33.02 -21.87
CA VAL A 160 -6.05 33.91 -21.58
C VAL A 160 -5.65 35.39 -21.74
N SER A 161 -4.42 35.75 -21.37
CA SER A 161 -3.92 37.12 -21.50
C SER A 161 -3.73 37.54 -22.96
N VAL A 162 -3.20 36.63 -23.81
CA VAL A 162 -3.03 36.87 -25.25
C VAL A 162 -4.37 36.98 -25.98
N GLU A 163 -5.36 36.17 -25.62
CA GLU A 163 -6.71 36.28 -26.19
C GLU A 163 -7.38 37.60 -25.80
N ALA A 164 -7.16 38.13 -24.59
CA ALA A 164 -7.72 39.40 -24.16
C ALA A 164 -7.10 40.63 -24.87
N GLU A 165 -5.81 40.57 -25.22
CA GLU A 165 -5.12 41.61 -25.99
C GLU A 165 -5.46 41.57 -27.49
N ALA A 166 -5.83 40.41 -28.03
CA ALA A 166 -6.20 40.24 -29.44
C ALA A 166 -7.62 40.72 -29.79
N THR A 167 -8.47 41.01 -28.80
CA THR A 167 -9.86 41.47 -28.99
C THR A 167 -10.07 42.96 -28.72
N CYS A 168 -9.00 43.73 -28.49
CA CYS A 168 -9.03 45.18 -28.32
C CYS A 168 -8.48 45.90 -29.57
#